data_AF-A0A963BWQ1-F1
#
_entry.id   AF-A0A963BWQ1-F1
#
_cell.length_a   1.000
_cell.length_b   1.000
_cell.length_c   1.000
_cell.angle_alpha   90.00
_cell.angle_beta   90.00
_cell.angle_gamma   90.00
#
_symmetry.space_group_name_H-M   'P 1'
#
loop_
_entity.id
_entity.type
_entity.pdbx_description
1 polymer ?
#
loop_
_entity_poly.entity_id
_entity_poly.type
_entity_poly.pdbx_seq_one_letter_code
_entity_poly.pdbx_strand_id
1 'polypeptide(L)'
;MASIGALFGAHARRVSVVTILTCATLISVAADLGNLVALATQRFGTQGGHAMAEWQQLVEYAMGLETPEKLALVNDFFNRRVQFTDDLSLWQQPDYWATPLETLGRGAGDCEDFSIAKYTTLKLLGVASDQMRLIYVKARTGGPTSTLFQAHMVLGYYPSPTAEPLVLDNLIGEIRPASRRSDLAPVFSFNGEGLWVGGAGQSSADPTERLSRWRDLLARMREDGFD
;
A
#
# COMPACT_ATOMS: atom_id res chain seq x y z
N MET A 1 -28.69 66.57 -34.89
CA MET A 1 -28.35 65.30 -35.57
C MET A 1 -27.06 64.76 -34.98
N ALA A 2 -26.98 63.43 -34.83
CA ALA A 2 -25.86 62.58 -34.43
C ALA A 2 -25.60 62.36 -32.92
N SER A 3 -26.01 61.17 -32.48
CA SER A 3 -25.61 60.44 -31.26
C SER A 3 -24.19 59.89 -31.34
N ILE A 4 -23.46 59.88 -30.22
CA ILE A 4 -22.35 58.97 -29.87
C ILE A 4 -22.42 58.87 -28.33
N GLY A 5 -22.60 57.73 -27.65
CA GLY A 5 -21.99 56.41 -27.85
C GLY A 5 -21.11 56.15 -26.62
N ALA A 6 -21.59 55.28 -25.72
CA ALA A 6 -21.01 54.92 -24.42
C ALA A 6 -19.57 54.36 -24.48
N LEU A 7 -18.86 54.35 -23.35
CA LEU A 7 -18.18 53.17 -22.78
C LEU A 7 -17.57 53.49 -21.39
N PHE A 8 -18.16 52.90 -20.35
CA PHE A 8 -17.59 52.78 -19.02
C PHE A 8 -16.55 51.65 -19.01
N GLY A 9 -15.36 51.91 -18.47
CA GLY A 9 -14.36 50.88 -18.16
C GLY A 9 -14.07 50.86 -16.66
N ALA A 10 -14.80 50.02 -15.90
CA ALA A 10 -14.48 49.76 -14.49
C ALA A 10 -13.53 48.55 -14.40
N HIS A 11 -12.29 48.77 -13.96
CA HIS A 11 -11.33 47.72 -13.65
C HIS A 11 -11.66 47.08 -12.29
N ALA A 12 -12.34 45.94 -12.30
CA ALA A 12 -12.50 45.11 -11.11
C ALA A 12 -11.18 44.34 -10.85
N ARG A 13 -10.48 44.69 -9.76
CA ARG A 13 -9.37 43.90 -9.22
C ARG A 13 -9.92 42.56 -8.72
N ARG A 14 -9.53 41.46 -9.36
CA ARG A 14 -9.79 40.09 -8.87
C ARG A 14 -8.89 39.84 -7.67
N VAL A 15 -9.47 39.70 -6.48
CA VAL A 15 -8.80 39.14 -5.30
C VAL A 15 -8.81 37.62 -5.46
N SER A 16 -7.64 37.02 -5.66
CA SER A 16 -7.49 35.57 -5.64
C SER A 16 -7.64 35.09 -4.19
N VAL A 17 -8.75 34.45 -3.88
CA VAL A 17 -8.93 33.70 -2.63
C VAL A 17 -8.14 32.39 -2.80
N VAL A 18 -7.02 32.28 -2.10
CA VAL A 18 -6.31 31.00 -1.92
C VAL A 18 -7.09 30.24 -0.86
N THR A 19 -7.93 29.30 -1.30
CA THR A 19 -8.70 28.44 -0.40
C THR A 19 -7.76 27.44 0.26
N ILE A 20 -7.66 27.52 1.59
CA ILE A 20 -6.97 26.55 2.46
C ILE A 20 -7.72 25.21 2.37
N LEU A 21 -7.32 24.33 1.45
CA LEU A 21 -7.91 22.98 1.30
C LEU A 21 -7.12 21.88 2.01
N THR A 22 -5.93 22.18 2.54
CA THR A 22 -5.04 21.17 3.14
C THR A 22 -5.45 20.75 4.56
N CYS A 23 -6.27 21.54 5.26
CA CYS A 23 -6.64 21.25 6.64
C CYS A 23 -7.76 20.18 6.73
N ALA A 24 -8.64 20.08 5.73
CA ALA A 24 -9.80 19.18 5.79
C ALA A 24 -9.43 17.71 5.58
N THR A 25 -8.45 17.41 4.72
CA THR A 25 -7.99 16.03 4.46
C THR A 25 -7.20 15.44 5.63
N LEU A 26 -6.46 16.27 6.37
CA LEU A 26 -5.71 15.81 7.54
C LEU A 26 -6.64 15.43 8.71
N ILE A 27 -7.75 16.15 8.87
CA ILE A 27 -8.74 15.89 9.93
C ILE A 27 -9.50 14.58 9.67
N SER A 28 -9.80 14.25 8.40
CA SER A 28 -10.53 13.01 8.08
C SER A 28 -9.70 11.75 8.31
N VAL A 29 -8.41 11.74 7.95
CA VAL A 29 -7.53 10.58 8.15
C VAL A 29 -7.29 10.29 9.63
N ALA A 30 -7.06 11.34 10.44
CA ALA A 30 -6.81 11.17 11.88
C ALA A 30 -8.05 10.65 12.66
N ALA A 31 -9.26 11.06 12.26
CA ALA A 31 -10.50 10.59 12.86
C ALA A 31 -10.80 9.12 12.52
N ASP A 32 -10.40 8.67 11.33
CA ASP A 32 -10.63 7.31 10.84
C ASP A 32 -9.68 6.29 11.52
N LEU A 33 -8.40 6.65 11.69
CA LEU A 33 -7.42 5.80 12.38
C LEU A 33 -7.76 5.56 13.87
N GLY A 34 -8.40 6.53 14.54
CA GLY A 34 -8.85 6.37 15.93
C GLY A 34 -9.89 5.25 16.11
N ASN A 35 -10.73 5.02 15.09
CA ASN A 35 -11.69 3.92 15.09
C ASN A 35 -11.00 2.56 14.93
N LEU A 36 -9.90 2.50 14.18
CA LEU A 36 -9.14 1.27 13.97
C LEU A 36 -8.52 0.74 15.26
N VAL A 37 -8.01 1.61 16.16
CA VAL A 37 -7.44 1.17 17.44
C VAL A 37 -8.49 0.50 18.32
N ALA A 38 -9.69 1.08 18.41
CA ALA A 38 -10.80 0.50 19.15
C ALA A 38 -11.25 -0.83 18.53
N LEU A 39 -11.38 -0.88 17.20
CA LEU A 39 -11.74 -2.09 16.45
C LEU A 39 -10.70 -3.20 16.64
N ALA A 40 -9.41 -2.88 16.56
CA ALA A 40 -8.32 -3.83 16.79
C ALA A 40 -8.31 -4.33 18.24
N THR A 41 -8.57 -3.45 19.22
CA THR A 41 -8.71 -3.85 20.62
C THR A 41 -9.88 -4.81 20.82
N GLN A 42 -11.01 -4.55 20.15
CA GLN A 42 -12.18 -5.40 20.22
C GLN A 42 -11.94 -6.79 19.58
N ARG A 43 -11.30 -6.84 18.41
CA ARG A 43 -11.11 -8.06 17.63
C ARG A 43 -9.92 -8.92 18.10
N PHE A 44 -8.86 -8.29 18.61
CA PHE A 44 -7.58 -8.95 18.90
C PHE A 44 -7.05 -8.66 20.31
N GLY A 45 -7.83 -8.00 21.16
CA GLY A 45 -7.44 -7.66 22.53
C GLY A 45 -6.46 -6.49 22.61
N THR A 46 -5.96 -6.24 23.81
CA THR A 46 -5.10 -5.08 24.11
C THR A 46 -3.82 -5.05 23.26
N GLN A 47 -3.24 -6.20 22.95
CA GLN A 47 -2.06 -6.30 22.10
C GLN A 47 -2.34 -5.79 20.68
N GLY A 48 -3.45 -6.20 20.06
CA GLY A 48 -3.84 -5.70 18.75
C GLY A 48 -4.16 -4.21 18.75
N GLY A 49 -4.80 -3.71 19.82
CA GLY A 49 -5.00 -2.27 20.04
C GLY A 49 -3.68 -1.49 20.09
N HIS A 50 -2.68 -2.00 20.82
CA HIS A 50 -1.37 -1.37 20.90
C HIS A 50 -0.64 -1.38 19.55
N ALA A 51 -0.65 -2.50 18.83
CA ALA A 51 -0.02 -2.61 17.51
C ALA A 51 -0.63 -1.61 16.52
N MET A 52 -1.95 -1.44 16.55
CA MET A 52 -2.68 -0.47 15.74
C MET A 52 -2.33 0.97 16.11
N ALA A 53 -2.21 1.29 17.40
CA ALA A 53 -1.79 2.62 17.86
C ALA A 53 -0.36 2.96 17.43
N GLU A 54 0.56 2.01 17.46
CA GLU A 54 1.93 2.20 16.97
C GLU A 54 1.97 2.39 15.45
N TRP A 55 1.12 1.69 14.70
CA TRP A 55 0.99 1.92 13.25
C TRP A 55 0.41 3.30 12.95
N GLN A 56 -0.59 3.77 13.70
CA GLN A 56 -1.11 5.12 13.58
C GLN A 56 0.00 6.17 13.79
N GLN A 57 0.81 6.02 14.85
CA GLN A 57 1.95 6.91 15.10
C GLN A 57 2.96 6.91 13.95
N LEU A 58 3.24 5.75 13.36
CA LEU A 58 4.09 5.65 12.18
C LEU A 58 3.50 6.40 11.00
N VAL A 59 2.20 6.26 10.73
CA VAL A 59 1.53 6.94 9.62
C VAL A 59 1.61 8.45 9.82
N GLU A 60 1.26 8.95 11.01
CA GLU A 60 1.32 10.36 11.36
C GLU A 60 2.73 10.95 11.18
N TYR A 61 3.75 10.25 11.69
CA TYR A 61 5.15 10.66 11.53
C TYR A 61 5.58 10.66 10.06
N ALA A 62 5.19 9.63 9.30
CA ALA A 62 5.64 9.43 7.93
C ALA A 62 4.97 10.37 6.92
N MET A 63 3.85 11.04 7.24
CA MET A 63 3.15 11.93 6.30
C MET A 63 4.08 13.03 5.75
N GLY A 64 4.96 13.56 6.59
CA GLY A 64 5.90 14.64 6.24
C GLY A 64 7.20 14.20 5.59
N LEU A 65 7.40 12.90 5.36
CA LEU A 65 8.64 12.35 4.79
C LEU A 65 8.61 12.32 3.26
N GLU A 66 9.80 12.29 2.66
CA GLU A 66 9.95 12.05 1.23
C GLU A 66 9.72 10.56 0.90
N THR A 67 9.36 10.26 -0.34
CA THR A 67 8.99 8.89 -0.74
C THR A 67 10.05 7.83 -0.41
N PRO A 68 11.36 8.03 -0.65
CA PRO A 68 12.37 7.03 -0.28
C PRO A 68 12.40 6.71 1.22
N GLU A 69 12.16 7.71 2.07
CA GLU A 69 12.12 7.55 3.53
C GLU A 69 10.84 6.84 3.96
N LYS A 70 9.69 7.17 3.34
CA LYS A 70 8.42 6.43 3.53
C LYS A 70 8.58 4.95 3.21
N LEU A 71 9.19 4.62 2.07
CA LEU A 71 9.42 3.23 1.65
C LEU A 71 10.27 2.48 2.69
N ALA A 72 11.39 3.08 3.11
CA ALA A 72 12.29 2.46 4.09
C ALA A 72 11.61 2.24 5.44
N LEU A 73 10.92 3.26 5.96
CA LEU A 73 10.25 3.21 7.25
C LEU A 73 9.12 2.19 7.28
N VAL A 74 8.26 2.19 6.24
CA VAL A 74 7.15 1.23 6.13
C VAL A 74 7.69 -0.21 5.99
N ASN A 75 8.73 -0.41 5.18
CA ASN A 75 9.32 -1.74 5.00
C ASN A 75 9.90 -2.30 6.30
N ASP A 76 10.68 -1.48 7.03
CA ASP A 76 11.29 -1.88 8.31
C ASP A 76 10.23 -2.14 9.39
N PHE A 77 9.19 -1.30 9.47
CA PHE A 77 8.12 -1.47 10.46
C PHE A 77 7.44 -2.83 10.34
N PHE A 78 6.89 -3.17 9.18
CA PHE A 78 6.19 -4.45 9.02
C PHE A 78 7.13 -5.64 9.16
N ASN A 79 8.37 -5.54 8.66
CA ASN A 79 9.36 -6.61 8.82
C ASN A 79 9.76 -6.89 10.27
N ARG A 80 9.59 -5.91 11.18
CA ARG A 80 9.87 -6.10 12.62
C ARG A 80 8.64 -6.48 13.42
N ARG A 81 7.45 -6.02 13.01
CA ARG A 81 6.22 -6.14 13.78
C ARG A 81 5.40 -7.38 13.46
N VAL A 82 5.63 -7.97 12.29
CA VAL A 82 4.89 -9.14 11.84
C VAL A 82 5.82 -10.35 11.87
N GLN A 83 5.40 -11.40 12.54
CA GLN A 83 6.06 -12.70 12.48
C GLN A 83 5.59 -13.47 11.25
N PHE A 84 6.53 -13.96 10.44
CA PHE A 84 6.17 -14.83 9.31
C PHE A 84 5.52 -16.13 9.82
N THR A 85 4.28 -16.40 9.41
CA THR A 85 3.49 -17.58 9.79
C THR A 85 2.55 -17.94 8.63
N ASP A 86 2.48 -19.21 8.26
CA ASP A 86 1.60 -19.66 7.16
C ASP A 86 0.11 -19.57 7.52
N ASP A 87 -0.72 -19.39 6.50
CA ASP A 87 -2.17 -19.23 6.66
C ASP A 87 -2.89 -20.42 7.26
N LEU A 88 -2.41 -21.64 6.98
CA LEU A 88 -3.05 -22.82 7.52
C LEU A 88 -2.91 -22.85 9.05
N SER A 89 -1.76 -22.45 9.56
CA SER A 89 -1.52 -22.31 11.00
C SER A 89 -2.28 -21.12 11.59
N LEU A 90 -2.26 -19.97 10.90
CA LEU A 90 -2.79 -18.71 11.43
C LEU A 90 -4.31 -18.56 11.30
N TRP A 91 -4.84 -18.86 10.11
CA TRP A 91 -6.23 -18.62 9.71
C TRP A 91 -7.04 -19.90 9.53
N GLN A 92 -6.42 -21.07 9.66
CA GLN A 92 -7.04 -22.39 9.39
C GLN A 92 -7.60 -22.47 7.96
N GLN A 93 -6.97 -21.74 7.04
CA GLN A 93 -7.32 -21.65 5.63
C GLN A 93 -6.03 -21.77 4.81
N PRO A 94 -6.07 -22.38 3.63
CA PRO A 94 -4.84 -22.66 2.88
C PRO A 94 -4.19 -21.42 2.26
N ASP A 95 -4.94 -20.33 2.08
CA ASP A 95 -4.47 -19.11 1.40
C ASP A 95 -5.49 -17.98 1.67
N TYR A 96 -5.17 -17.11 2.63
CA TYR A 96 -6.03 -16.08 3.21
C TYR A 96 -5.27 -14.76 3.27
N TRP A 97 -5.64 -13.83 2.38
CA TRP A 97 -4.99 -12.52 2.34
C TRP A 97 -5.54 -11.64 3.45
N ALA A 98 -4.75 -11.33 4.47
CA ALA A 98 -5.17 -10.54 5.62
C ALA A 98 -5.20 -9.03 5.32
N THR A 99 -6.13 -8.31 5.95
CA THR A 99 -6.11 -6.84 5.95
C THR A 99 -4.98 -6.32 6.84
N PRO A 100 -4.51 -5.06 6.69
CA PRO A 100 -3.50 -4.50 7.60
C PRO A 100 -3.91 -4.58 9.08
N LEU A 101 -5.21 -4.44 9.37
CA LEU A 101 -5.76 -4.55 10.71
C LEU A 101 -5.68 -5.99 11.24
N GLU A 102 -5.92 -6.99 10.40
CA GLU A 102 -5.77 -8.39 10.75
C GLU A 102 -4.31 -8.79 10.95
N THR A 103 -3.43 -8.41 10.02
CA THR A 103 -1.98 -8.69 10.09
C THR A 103 -1.38 -8.10 11.36
N LEU A 104 -1.63 -6.82 11.65
CA LEU A 104 -1.12 -6.16 12.86
C LEU A 104 -1.82 -6.64 14.13
N GLY A 105 -3.13 -6.89 14.06
CA GLY A 105 -3.91 -7.39 15.18
C GLY A 105 -3.43 -8.76 15.65
N ARG A 106 -3.06 -9.65 14.72
CA ARG A 106 -2.42 -10.94 15.03
C ARG A 106 -0.92 -10.83 15.31
N GLY A 107 -0.26 -9.80 14.80
CA GLY A 107 1.20 -9.69 14.80
C GLY A 107 1.88 -10.77 13.96
N ALA A 108 1.15 -11.38 13.02
CA ALA A 108 1.60 -12.49 12.20
C ALA A 108 0.90 -12.47 10.83
N GLY A 109 1.55 -13.06 9.84
CA GLY A 109 1.06 -13.21 8.47
C GLY A 109 2.12 -13.83 7.58
N ASP A 110 1.80 -14.13 6.32
CA ASP A 110 2.75 -14.65 5.34
C ASP A 110 3.15 -13.60 4.29
N CYS A 111 3.62 -13.99 3.11
CA CYS A 111 4.28 -13.05 2.19
C CYS A 111 3.36 -11.99 1.59
N GLU A 112 2.12 -12.33 1.27
CA GLU A 112 1.13 -11.39 0.76
C GLU A 112 0.72 -10.40 1.83
N ASP A 113 0.55 -10.84 3.09
CA ASP A 113 0.07 -10.01 4.19
C ASP A 113 1.03 -8.84 4.43
N PHE A 114 2.35 -9.12 4.42
CA PHE A 114 3.37 -8.08 4.50
C PHE A 114 3.29 -7.12 3.31
N SER A 115 3.14 -7.66 2.10
CA SER A 115 3.13 -6.86 0.88
C SER A 115 1.90 -5.96 0.80
N ILE A 116 0.72 -6.47 1.17
CA ILE A 116 -0.55 -5.76 1.22
C ILE A 116 -0.53 -4.68 2.30
N ALA A 117 -0.01 -4.99 3.49
CA ALA A 117 0.07 -4.03 4.57
C ALA A 117 1.00 -2.86 4.23
N LYS A 118 2.15 -3.15 3.60
CA LYS A 118 3.06 -2.12 3.06
C LYS A 118 2.40 -1.29 1.96
N TYR A 119 1.74 -1.92 0.99
CA TYR A 119 1.04 -1.25 -0.11
C TYR A 119 -0.03 -0.29 0.41
N THR A 120 -0.87 -0.78 1.32
CA THR A 120 -1.96 0.01 1.91
C THR A 120 -1.41 1.20 2.69
N THR A 121 -0.38 0.98 3.51
CA THR A 121 0.25 2.06 4.28
C THR A 121 0.87 3.12 3.38
N LEU A 122 1.55 2.74 2.31
CA LEU A 122 2.14 3.69 1.36
C LEU A 122 1.07 4.47 0.59
N LYS A 123 -0.05 3.83 0.23
CA LYS A 123 -1.22 4.50 -0.36
C LYS A 123 -1.77 5.56 0.61
N LEU A 124 -1.93 5.24 1.89
CA LEU A 124 -2.35 6.20 2.93
C LEU A 124 -1.36 7.37 3.08
N LEU A 125 -0.07 7.12 2.88
CA LEU A 125 0.99 8.14 2.91
C LEU A 125 1.12 8.95 1.61
N GLY A 126 0.19 8.77 0.66
CA GLY A 126 0.10 9.52 -0.58
C GLY A 126 1.02 9.04 -1.70
N VAL A 127 1.61 7.84 -1.59
CA VAL A 127 2.30 7.22 -2.73
C VAL A 127 1.26 6.75 -3.73
N ALA A 128 1.38 7.17 -4.98
CA ALA A 128 0.38 6.90 -5.99
C ALA A 128 0.29 5.39 -6.32
N SER A 129 -0.94 4.89 -6.50
CA SER A 129 -1.20 3.47 -6.79
C SER A 129 -0.52 3.01 -8.08
N ASP A 130 -0.41 3.88 -9.10
CA ASP A 130 0.25 3.58 -10.37
C ASP A 130 1.78 3.42 -10.26
N GLN A 131 2.38 3.93 -9.18
CA GLN A 131 3.78 3.70 -8.82
C GLN A 131 4.00 2.42 -8.03
N MET A 132 2.95 1.67 -7.67
CA MET A 132 3.07 0.51 -6.80
C MET A 132 2.38 -0.72 -7.40
N ARG A 133 3.01 -1.88 -7.27
CA ARG A 133 2.40 -3.17 -7.66
C ARG A 133 2.76 -4.25 -6.66
N LEU A 134 1.76 -5.02 -6.25
CA LEU A 134 1.95 -6.32 -5.62
C LEU A 134 2.42 -7.30 -6.70
N ILE A 135 3.56 -7.95 -6.50
CA ILE A 135 4.21 -8.80 -7.49
C ILE A 135 4.26 -10.22 -6.95
N TYR A 136 3.57 -11.14 -7.62
CA TYR A 136 3.68 -12.56 -7.37
C TYR A 136 4.91 -13.11 -8.10
N VAL A 137 5.80 -13.75 -7.36
CA VAL A 137 7.10 -14.23 -7.84
C VAL A 137 7.32 -15.69 -7.43
N LYS A 138 8.25 -16.35 -8.12
CA LYS A 138 8.88 -17.58 -7.64
C LYS A 138 10.19 -17.19 -6.97
N ALA A 139 10.25 -17.32 -5.65
CA ALA A 139 11.46 -17.06 -4.87
C ALA A 139 12.34 -18.31 -4.80
N ARG A 140 13.60 -18.19 -5.20
CA ARG A 140 14.61 -19.25 -5.09
C ARG A 140 15.09 -19.33 -3.65
N THR A 141 14.91 -20.48 -3.00
CA THR A 141 15.32 -20.70 -1.61
C THR A 141 16.51 -21.66 -1.54
N GLY A 142 17.39 -21.52 -0.55
CA GLY A 142 18.56 -22.41 -0.40
C GLY A 142 19.81 -21.99 -1.19
N GLY A 143 19.89 -20.73 -1.64
CA GLY A 143 21.10 -20.13 -2.21
C GLY A 143 21.16 -20.08 -3.74
N PRO A 144 22.23 -19.49 -4.32
CA PRO A 144 22.28 -19.14 -5.75
C PRO A 144 22.18 -20.33 -6.72
N THR A 145 22.64 -21.52 -6.29
CA THR A 145 22.62 -22.74 -7.11
C THR A 145 21.39 -23.61 -6.88
N SER A 146 20.48 -23.19 -5.99
CA SER A 146 19.30 -23.98 -5.67
C SER A 146 18.32 -24.03 -6.84
N THR A 147 17.68 -25.19 -7.00
CA THR A 147 16.56 -25.40 -7.93
C THR A 147 15.20 -25.36 -7.23
N LEU A 148 15.19 -25.13 -5.92
CA LEU A 148 13.97 -25.00 -5.13
C LEU A 148 13.38 -23.61 -5.29
N PHE A 149 12.09 -23.57 -5.63
CA PHE A 149 11.32 -22.34 -5.72
C PHE A 149 10.07 -22.45 -4.88
N GLN A 150 9.72 -21.35 -4.24
CA GLN A 150 8.50 -21.19 -3.48
C GLN A 150 7.71 -20.01 -4.05
N ALA A 151 6.38 -20.12 -4.00
CA ALA A 151 5.52 -18.98 -4.24
C ALA A 151 5.84 -17.89 -3.21
N HIS A 152 5.90 -16.65 -3.67
CA HIS A 152 6.19 -15.50 -2.80
C HIS A 152 5.52 -14.25 -3.36
N MET A 153 5.23 -13.28 -2.51
CA MET A 153 4.75 -11.96 -2.90
C MET A 153 5.67 -10.87 -2.35
N VAL A 154 5.93 -9.87 -3.20
CA VAL A 154 6.67 -8.66 -2.82
C VAL A 154 5.93 -7.42 -3.29
N LEU A 155 6.26 -6.26 -2.71
CA LEU A 155 5.78 -4.97 -3.20
C LEU A 155 6.87 -4.32 -4.07
N GLY A 156 6.53 -4.01 -5.31
CA GLY A 156 7.36 -3.22 -6.21
C GLY A 156 6.94 -1.74 -6.22
N TYR A 157 7.90 -0.84 -6.04
CA TYR A 157 7.74 0.60 -6.23
C TYR A 157 8.47 1.06 -7.51
N TYR A 158 7.78 1.79 -8.37
CA TYR A 158 8.25 2.30 -9.65
C TYR A 158 8.42 3.83 -9.56
N PRO A 159 9.66 4.34 -9.49
CA PRO A 159 9.91 5.79 -9.47
C PRO A 159 9.30 6.53 -10.68
N SER A 160 9.18 5.83 -11.80
CA SER A 160 8.45 6.26 -13.00
C SER A 160 7.87 5.04 -13.73
N PRO A 161 6.90 5.20 -14.65
CA PRO A 161 6.25 4.08 -15.33
C PRO A 161 7.18 3.13 -16.10
N THR A 162 8.36 3.61 -16.53
CA THR A 162 9.36 2.83 -17.28
C THR A 162 10.60 2.50 -16.44
N ALA A 163 10.65 2.92 -15.18
CA ALA A 163 11.77 2.64 -14.31
C ALA A 163 11.76 1.17 -13.86
N GLU A 164 12.96 0.66 -13.59
CA GLU A 164 13.11 -0.57 -12.84
C GLU A 164 12.53 -0.40 -11.43
N PRO A 165 11.73 -1.36 -10.92
CA PRO A 165 11.15 -1.24 -9.60
C PRO A 165 12.16 -1.50 -8.48
N LEU A 166 11.98 -0.79 -7.38
CA LEU A 166 12.53 -1.12 -6.08
C LEU A 166 11.64 -2.18 -5.41
N VAL A 167 12.24 -3.21 -4.84
CA VAL A 167 11.55 -4.35 -4.22
C VAL A 167 11.56 -4.21 -2.70
N LEU A 168 10.37 -4.16 -2.12
CA LEU A 168 10.11 -4.24 -0.69
C LEU A 168 9.67 -5.67 -0.36
N ASP A 169 10.43 -6.35 0.48
CA ASP A 169 10.29 -7.78 0.76
C ASP A 169 10.41 -8.04 2.27
N ASN A 170 9.82 -9.13 2.74
CA ASN A 170 9.94 -9.64 4.11
C ASN A 170 11.08 -10.67 4.27
N LEU A 171 11.52 -11.33 3.20
CA LEU A 171 12.67 -12.25 3.26
C LEU A 171 14.01 -11.52 3.33
N ILE A 172 14.13 -10.40 2.60
CA ILE A 172 15.29 -9.52 2.60
C ILE A 172 14.80 -8.10 2.87
N GLY A 173 15.11 -7.58 4.06
CA GLY A 173 14.64 -6.25 4.49
C GLY A 173 15.32 -5.07 3.80
N GLU A 174 16.44 -5.28 3.10
CA GLU A 174 17.05 -4.23 2.28
C GLU A 174 16.24 -4.01 1.01
N ILE A 175 15.80 -2.77 0.77
CA ILE A 175 15.13 -2.39 -0.46
C ILE A 175 16.14 -2.36 -1.60
N ARG A 176 15.92 -3.19 -2.63
CA ARG A 176 16.85 -3.36 -3.74
C ARG A 176 16.15 -3.21 -5.09
N PRO A 177 16.84 -2.72 -6.14
CA PRO A 177 16.34 -2.83 -7.51
C PRO A 177 16.07 -4.29 -7.89
N ALA A 178 15.07 -4.54 -8.74
CA ALA A 178 14.69 -5.90 -9.15
C ALA A 178 15.83 -6.71 -9.77
N SER A 179 16.73 -6.09 -10.54
CA SER A 179 17.95 -6.69 -11.12
C SER A 179 18.93 -7.19 -10.07
N ARG A 180 18.86 -6.67 -8.84
CA ARG A 180 19.65 -7.12 -7.68
C ARG A 180 18.93 -8.20 -6.86
N ARG A 181 17.78 -8.68 -7.35
CA ARG A 181 16.97 -9.76 -6.78
C ARG A 181 16.82 -10.91 -7.77
N SER A 182 17.95 -11.45 -8.24
CA SER A 182 17.99 -12.60 -9.16
C SER A 182 17.41 -13.90 -8.56
N ASP A 183 17.13 -13.89 -7.27
CA ASP A 183 16.39 -14.92 -6.55
C ASP A 183 14.88 -14.89 -6.83
N LEU A 184 14.33 -13.78 -7.33
CA LEU A 184 12.92 -13.61 -7.61
C LEU A 184 12.63 -13.66 -9.11
N ALA A 185 11.78 -14.59 -9.54
CA ALA A 185 11.27 -14.65 -10.91
C ALA A 185 9.80 -14.21 -10.97
N PRO A 186 9.46 -13.06 -11.57
CA PRO A 186 8.10 -12.55 -11.60
C PRO A 186 7.18 -13.43 -12.45
N VAL A 187 5.95 -13.61 -11.98
CA VAL A 187 4.89 -14.34 -12.68
C VAL A 187 3.81 -13.36 -13.17
N PHE A 188 3.26 -12.57 -12.25
CA PHE A 188 2.33 -11.48 -12.53
C PHE A 188 2.42 -10.41 -11.45
N SER A 189 1.86 -9.23 -11.71
CA SER A 189 1.75 -8.16 -10.74
C SER A 189 0.42 -7.44 -10.88
N PHE A 190 -0.07 -6.81 -9.81
CA PHE A 190 -1.34 -6.09 -9.81
C PHE A 190 -1.34 -4.97 -8.77
N ASN A 191 -2.31 -4.07 -8.87
CA ASN A 191 -2.60 -3.06 -7.84
C ASN A 191 -4.11 -2.82 -7.78
N GLY A 192 -4.56 -1.67 -7.28
CA GLY A 192 -5.99 -1.32 -7.28
C GLY A 192 -6.60 -1.10 -8.67
N GLU A 193 -5.80 -0.93 -9.72
CA GLU A 193 -6.22 -0.42 -11.03
C GLU A 193 -5.97 -1.39 -12.19
N GLY A 194 -5.00 -2.30 -12.06
CA GLY A 194 -4.60 -3.17 -13.18
C GLY A 194 -3.90 -4.45 -12.78
N LEU A 195 -3.90 -5.41 -13.71
CA LEU A 195 -3.25 -6.73 -13.62
C LEU A 195 -2.31 -6.92 -14.82
N TRP A 196 -1.03 -7.17 -14.57
CA TRP A 196 0.02 -7.38 -15.57
C TRP A 196 0.61 -8.79 -15.46
N VAL A 197 0.67 -9.53 -16.56
CA VAL A 197 1.24 -10.89 -16.60
C VAL A 197 2.62 -10.86 -17.27
N GLY A 198 3.58 -11.63 -16.76
CA GLY A 198 4.89 -11.83 -17.40
C GLY A 198 5.74 -10.56 -17.56
N GLY A 199 5.55 -9.55 -16.69
CA GLY A 199 6.29 -8.29 -16.77
C GLY A 199 5.83 -7.35 -17.90
N ALA A 200 4.64 -7.57 -18.46
CA ALA A 200 4.07 -6.67 -19.46
C ALA A 200 3.93 -5.22 -18.93
N GLY A 201 4.13 -4.24 -19.81
CA GLY A 201 3.97 -2.82 -19.47
C GLY A 201 2.51 -2.34 -19.43
N GLN A 202 1.60 -3.03 -20.11
CA GLN A 202 0.18 -2.69 -20.19
C GLN A 202 -0.67 -3.63 -19.35
N SER A 203 -1.69 -3.07 -18.69
CA SER A 203 -2.65 -3.86 -17.91
C SER A 203 -3.44 -4.76 -18.86
N SER A 204 -3.61 -6.00 -18.45
CA SER A 204 -4.31 -7.05 -19.20
C SER A 204 -5.74 -7.28 -18.73
N ALA A 205 -6.10 -6.81 -17.52
CA ALA A 205 -7.43 -6.96 -16.93
C ALA A 205 -7.61 -6.11 -15.66
N ASP A 206 -8.86 -6.03 -15.19
CA ASP A 206 -9.20 -5.59 -13.82
C ASP A 206 -8.83 -6.70 -12.80
N PRO A 207 -8.03 -6.39 -11.77
CA PRO A 207 -7.67 -7.34 -10.71
C PRO A 207 -8.87 -7.91 -9.95
N THR A 208 -9.91 -7.12 -9.69
CA THR A 208 -11.08 -7.55 -8.91
C THR A 208 -11.96 -8.56 -9.64
N GLU A 209 -11.89 -8.60 -10.96
CA GLU A 209 -12.56 -9.62 -11.79
C GLU A 209 -11.78 -10.93 -11.81
N ARG A 210 -10.44 -10.86 -11.71
CA ARG A 210 -9.54 -12.00 -11.90
C ARG A 210 -9.00 -12.62 -10.62
N LEU A 211 -8.96 -11.86 -9.53
CA LEU A 211 -8.37 -12.25 -8.25
C LEU A 211 -9.45 -12.19 -7.15
N SER A 212 -10.14 -13.30 -6.91
CA SER A 212 -11.21 -13.36 -5.90
C SER A 212 -10.73 -12.94 -4.51
N ARG A 213 -9.53 -13.39 -4.10
CA ARG A 213 -8.94 -13.02 -2.80
C ARG A 213 -8.70 -11.54 -2.64
N TRP A 214 -8.25 -10.87 -3.71
CA TRP A 214 -8.10 -9.42 -3.70
C TRP A 214 -9.44 -8.71 -3.52
N ARG A 215 -10.48 -9.17 -4.24
CA ARG A 215 -11.83 -8.63 -4.10
C ARG A 215 -12.40 -8.85 -2.68
N ASP A 216 -12.21 -10.04 -2.12
CA ASP A 216 -12.69 -10.39 -0.78
C ASP A 216 -11.94 -9.59 0.31
N LEU A 217 -10.64 -9.37 0.12
CA LEU A 217 -9.83 -8.49 0.96
C LEU A 217 -10.34 -7.04 0.91
N LEU A 218 -10.60 -6.50 -0.29
CA LEU A 218 -11.13 -5.14 -0.43
C LEU A 218 -12.50 -4.99 0.23
N ALA A 219 -13.32 -6.04 0.24
CA ALA A 219 -14.59 -6.02 0.97
C ALA A 219 -14.38 -5.90 2.49
N ARG A 220 -13.47 -6.70 3.06
CA ARG A 220 -13.14 -6.63 4.49
C ARG A 220 -12.43 -5.34 4.88
N MET A 221 -11.58 -4.80 4.01
CA MET A 221 -10.98 -3.48 4.24
C MET A 221 -12.03 -2.37 4.33
N ARG A 222 -13.09 -2.40 3.51
CA ARG A 222 -14.21 -1.45 3.65
C ARG A 222 -14.98 -1.63 4.95
N GLU A 223 -15.13 -2.86 5.43
CA GLU A 223 -15.74 -3.14 6.74
C GLU A 223 -14.85 -2.66 7.90
N ASP A 224 -13.53 -2.71 7.72
CA ASP A 224 -12.55 -2.17 8.67
C ASP A 224 -12.54 -0.63 8.68
N GLY A 225 -13.07 0.03 7.64
CA GLY A 225 -13.15 1.49 7.52
C GLY A 225 -12.23 2.12 6.46
N PHE A 226 -11.52 1.32 5.66
CA PHE A 226 -10.66 1.83 4.58
C PHE A 226 -11.46 2.17 3.30
N ASP A 227 -11.16 3.33 2.70
CA ASP A 227 -11.66 3.78 1.38
C ASP A 227 -10.70 3.49 0.20
#